data_AF-A0A402DMY3-F1
#
_entry.id   AF-A0A402DMY3-F1
#
_cell.length_a   1.000
_cell.length_b   1.000
_cell.length_c   1.000
_cell.angle_alpha   90.00
_cell.angle_beta   90.00
_cell.angle_gamma   90.00
#
_symmetry.space_group_name_H-M   'P 1'
#
loop_
_entity.id
_entity.type
_entity.pdbx_description
1 polymer ?
#
loop_
_entity_poly.entity_id
_entity_poly.type
_entity_poly.pdbx_seq_one_letter_code
_entity_poly.pdbx_strand_id
1 'polypeptide(L)'
;MAPWTVLRARVPATPDAPDAWAVQGACRTHAAVHRDLYGHADSAWQPQELTSLLRARPYERVALLVAVPAGAGGSPDEVVGAAVVSVPTQDNPHLAEAELWVRPADQGRGAGGLLVDAVEAEARAEARRTVIVMSSHRDPGDGVPQHPAAGGTGGVPAADGGTRLALARGYGLSQVERFSTFDLPLGPARTADVRRAHDAAARAAGPDYALLAWTGPTPEEHLDQMAALRARMSTDVPTADLALDEEPWDAERVRAHDRETADQGKVAAVVAVRHVPSGDLVAFTVVEGPRTLPEVAYQQDTLVVAGHRGHRLGMLVKTAQLLRLEALWPELRRLHTWNAQENDHMLAINVALGFTPTGVMGMWQRDLPDGSAGADGDVLRE
;
A
#
# COMPACT_ATOMS: atom_id res chain seq x y z
N MET A 1 -18.22 -23.47 -17.92
CA MET A 1 -18.58 -22.52 -16.85
C MET A 1 -17.48 -22.57 -15.81
N ALA A 2 -17.01 -21.41 -15.31
CA ALA A 2 -16.03 -21.40 -14.23
C ALA A 2 -16.65 -22.06 -12.98
N PRO A 3 -15.91 -22.89 -12.23
CA PRO A 3 -16.45 -23.58 -11.05
C PRO A 3 -16.61 -22.64 -9.84
N TRP A 4 -16.43 -21.33 -10.04
CA TRP A 4 -16.37 -20.32 -8.99
C TRP A 4 -17.51 -19.32 -9.14
N THR A 5 -17.91 -18.73 -8.02
CA THR A 5 -18.74 -17.53 -7.94
C THR A 5 -18.05 -16.50 -7.05
N VAL A 6 -18.35 -15.21 -7.25
CA VAL A 6 -17.87 -14.13 -6.39
C VAL A 6 -18.98 -13.67 -5.47
N LEU A 7 -18.67 -13.50 -4.19
CA LEU A 7 -19.58 -13.00 -3.16
C LEU A 7 -19.00 -11.72 -2.55
N ARG A 8 -19.85 -10.74 -2.27
CA ARG A 8 -19.49 -9.59 -1.42
C ARG A 8 -19.56 -10.01 0.04
N ALA A 9 -18.45 -9.88 0.76
CA ALA A 9 -18.39 -10.18 2.18
C ALA A 9 -19.26 -9.20 2.99
N ARG A 10 -19.86 -9.71 4.06
CA ARG A 10 -20.51 -8.87 5.07
C ARG A 10 -19.45 -8.29 6.00
N VAL A 11 -19.71 -7.13 6.57
CA VAL A 11 -18.86 -6.52 7.60
C VAL A 11 -19.11 -7.27 8.92
N PRO A 12 -18.14 -8.04 9.45
CA PRO A 12 -18.37 -8.79 10.66
C PRO A 12 -18.29 -7.88 11.90
N ALA A 13 -19.02 -8.25 12.96
CA ALA A 13 -19.02 -7.50 14.22
C ALA A 13 -17.65 -7.52 14.92
N THR A 14 -16.93 -8.64 14.81
CA THR A 14 -15.55 -8.83 15.27
C THR A 14 -14.82 -9.77 14.30
N PRO A 15 -13.48 -9.80 14.27
CA PRO A 15 -12.72 -10.67 13.37
C PRO A 15 -12.93 -12.18 13.59
N ASP A 16 -13.36 -12.56 14.79
CA ASP A 16 -13.60 -13.95 15.21
C ASP A 16 -15.09 -14.32 15.18
N ALA A 17 -15.97 -13.42 14.72
CA ALA A 17 -17.39 -13.70 14.63
C ALA A 17 -17.65 -14.83 13.60
N PRO A 18 -18.70 -15.66 13.78
CA PRO A 18 -19.00 -16.76 12.84
C PRO A 18 -19.21 -16.31 11.38
N ASP A 19 -19.67 -15.07 11.17
CA ASP A 19 -19.87 -14.47 9.85
C ASP A 19 -18.60 -13.84 9.25
N ALA A 20 -17.47 -13.84 9.98
CA ALA A 20 -16.17 -13.37 9.51
C ALA A 20 -15.45 -14.35 8.57
N TRP A 21 -16.09 -15.47 8.19
CA TRP A 21 -15.46 -16.53 7.40
C TRP A 21 -14.84 -16.01 6.09
N ALA A 22 -15.48 -15.04 5.43
CA ALA A 22 -14.99 -14.46 4.18
C ALA A 22 -13.71 -13.64 4.42
N VAL A 23 -13.67 -12.84 5.49
CA VAL A 23 -12.48 -12.09 5.92
C VAL A 23 -11.35 -13.06 6.26
N GLN A 24 -11.63 -14.08 7.07
CA GLN A 24 -10.64 -15.09 7.46
C GLN A 24 -10.09 -15.84 6.23
N GLY A 25 -10.96 -16.24 5.30
CA GLY A 25 -10.56 -16.93 4.07
C GLY A 25 -9.75 -16.03 3.12
N ALA A 26 -10.13 -14.76 3.00
CA ALA A 26 -9.36 -13.75 2.27
C ALA A 26 -7.95 -13.60 2.85
N CYS A 27 -7.81 -13.42 4.17
CA CYS A 27 -6.52 -13.34 4.84
C CYS A 27 -5.68 -14.62 4.66
N ARG A 28 -6.30 -15.81 4.78
CA ARG A 28 -5.60 -17.11 4.58
C ARG A 28 -5.06 -17.26 3.16
N THR A 29 -5.86 -16.91 2.15
CA THR A 29 -5.46 -16.96 0.75
C THR A 29 -4.38 -15.94 0.44
N HIS A 30 -4.46 -14.73 1.00
CA HIS A 30 -3.43 -13.70 0.85
C HIS A 30 -2.11 -14.14 1.47
N ALA A 31 -2.15 -14.70 2.67
CA ALA A 31 -0.97 -15.28 3.33
C ALA A 31 -0.38 -16.45 2.54
N ALA A 32 -1.18 -17.25 1.83
CA ALA A 32 -0.67 -18.29 0.95
C ALA A 32 0.06 -17.70 -0.27
N VAL A 33 -0.47 -16.64 -0.88
CA VAL A 33 0.17 -15.91 -1.98
C VAL A 33 1.49 -15.28 -1.52
N HIS A 34 1.52 -14.61 -0.38
CA HIS A 34 2.75 -14.01 0.15
C HIS A 34 3.82 -15.05 0.48
N ARG A 35 3.45 -16.21 1.05
CA ARG A 35 4.42 -17.31 1.27
C ARG A 35 4.98 -17.85 -0.04
N ASP A 36 4.13 -17.98 -1.06
CA ASP A 36 4.54 -18.42 -2.39
C ASP A 36 5.42 -17.40 -3.11
N LEU A 37 5.24 -16.10 -2.86
CA LEU A 37 6.04 -15.02 -3.45
C LEU A 37 7.30 -14.66 -2.66
N TYR A 38 7.28 -14.71 -1.34
CA TYR A 38 8.35 -14.13 -0.51
C TYR A 38 8.90 -15.11 0.54
N GLY A 39 8.30 -16.29 0.69
CA GLY A 39 8.68 -17.28 1.69
C GLY A 39 8.11 -17.02 3.09
N HIS A 40 7.41 -15.91 3.29
CA HIS A 40 6.76 -15.51 4.54
C HIS A 40 5.42 -14.82 4.26
N ALA A 41 4.62 -14.60 5.30
CA ALA A 41 3.29 -13.97 5.19
C ALA A 41 3.23 -12.57 5.81
N ASP A 42 4.38 -11.95 6.05
CA ASP A 42 4.50 -10.69 6.79
C ASP A 42 3.50 -9.62 6.34
N SER A 43 3.53 -9.24 5.06
CA SER A 43 2.65 -8.21 4.49
C SER A 43 1.25 -8.70 4.13
N ALA A 44 0.84 -9.88 4.62
CA ALA A 44 -0.50 -10.37 4.35
C ALA A 44 -1.53 -9.71 5.28
N TRP A 45 -2.64 -9.22 4.71
CA TRP A 45 -3.83 -8.78 5.45
C TRP A 45 -4.16 -9.65 6.66
N GLN A 46 -4.32 -9.01 7.82
CA GLN A 46 -4.76 -9.67 9.04
C GLN A 46 -6.29 -9.54 9.22
N PRO A 47 -6.98 -10.51 9.86
CA PRO A 47 -8.42 -10.42 10.06
C PRO A 47 -8.88 -9.16 10.80
N GLN A 48 -8.13 -8.71 11.81
CA GLN A 48 -8.41 -7.47 12.54
C GLN A 48 -8.33 -6.25 11.62
N GLU A 49 -7.25 -6.16 10.84
CA GLU A 49 -6.99 -5.08 9.91
C GLU A 49 -8.09 -5.00 8.84
N LEU A 50 -8.37 -6.11 8.15
CA LEU A 50 -9.37 -6.16 7.08
C LEU A 50 -10.80 -5.94 7.62
N THR A 51 -11.12 -6.45 8.82
CA THR A 51 -12.41 -6.14 9.48
C THR A 51 -12.54 -4.66 9.79
N SER A 52 -11.46 -4.00 10.20
CA SER A 52 -11.46 -2.56 10.48
C SER A 52 -11.68 -1.73 9.21
N LEU A 53 -11.00 -2.09 8.11
CA LEU A 53 -11.18 -1.42 6.81
C LEU A 53 -12.62 -1.48 6.28
N LEU A 54 -13.31 -2.60 6.51
CA LEU A 54 -14.68 -2.82 6.06
C LEU A 54 -15.73 -2.02 6.84
N ARG A 55 -15.38 -1.43 7.99
CA ARG A 55 -16.30 -0.58 8.76
C ARG A 55 -16.51 0.76 8.07
N ALA A 56 -17.57 1.44 8.46
CA ALA A 56 -17.83 2.80 8.00
C ALA A 56 -16.67 3.72 8.41
N ARG A 57 -16.07 4.37 7.41
CA ARG A 57 -14.96 5.32 7.58
C ARG A 57 -15.28 6.64 6.86
N PRO A 58 -14.76 7.78 7.34
CA PRO A 58 -15.16 9.09 6.82
C PRO A 58 -14.64 9.41 5.42
N TYR A 59 -13.43 8.94 5.07
CA TYR A 59 -12.72 9.32 3.85
C TYR A 59 -12.68 8.22 2.77
N GLU A 60 -13.11 7.01 3.12
CA GLU A 60 -12.95 5.85 2.25
C GLU A 60 -14.04 4.81 2.53
N ARG A 61 -14.52 4.16 1.48
CA ARG A 61 -15.39 2.98 1.57
C ARG A 61 -14.66 1.78 1.01
N VAL A 62 -14.70 0.67 1.73
CA VAL A 62 -14.07 -0.58 1.29
C VAL A 62 -15.10 -1.69 1.18
N ALA A 63 -14.98 -2.48 0.11
CA ALA A 63 -15.69 -3.73 -0.08
C ALA A 63 -14.67 -4.88 -0.17
N LEU A 64 -15.01 -6.01 0.44
CA LEU A 64 -14.29 -7.27 0.26
C LEU A 64 -15.12 -8.18 -0.62
N LEU A 65 -14.52 -8.66 -1.70
CA LEU A 65 -15.08 -9.63 -2.62
C LEU A 65 -14.30 -10.94 -2.47
N VAL A 66 -15.00 -12.08 -2.37
CA VAL A 66 -14.37 -13.40 -2.26
C VAL A 66 -14.84 -14.33 -3.37
N ALA A 67 -13.89 -15.01 -4.02
CA ALA A 67 -14.17 -16.10 -4.94
C ALA A 67 -14.24 -17.42 -4.18
N VAL A 68 -15.33 -18.16 -4.39
CA VAL A 68 -15.63 -19.45 -3.73
C VAL A 68 -16.20 -20.45 -4.75
N PRO A 69 -16.20 -21.77 -4.50
CA PRO A 69 -16.94 -22.73 -5.31
C PRO A 69 -18.41 -22.33 -5.49
N ALA A 70 -19.00 -22.63 -6.65
CA ALA A 70 -20.43 -22.39 -6.86
C ALA A 70 -21.28 -23.13 -5.80
N GLY A 71 -22.14 -22.40 -5.10
CA GLY A 71 -22.98 -22.94 -4.00
C GLY A 71 -22.30 -23.01 -2.64
N ALA A 72 -21.00 -22.66 -2.53
CA ALA A 72 -20.31 -22.46 -1.27
C ALA A 72 -20.62 -21.07 -0.67
N GLY A 73 -20.38 -20.88 0.64
CA GLY A 73 -20.71 -19.60 1.27
C GLY A 73 -20.71 -19.58 2.79
N GLY A 74 -19.87 -20.40 3.45
CA GLY A 74 -19.90 -20.47 4.91
C GLY A 74 -18.61 -20.89 5.60
N SER A 75 -17.51 -21.13 4.87
CA SER A 75 -16.24 -21.54 5.47
C SER A 75 -15.03 -20.76 4.92
N PRO A 76 -14.06 -20.37 5.77
CA PRO A 76 -12.83 -19.72 5.31
C PRO A 76 -12.04 -20.53 4.28
N ASP A 77 -12.10 -21.87 4.36
CA ASP A 77 -11.31 -22.75 3.50
C ASP A 77 -11.86 -22.80 2.06
N GLU A 78 -13.13 -22.43 1.89
CA GLU A 78 -13.81 -22.33 0.58
C GLU A 78 -13.35 -21.11 -0.23
N VAL A 79 -12.77 -20.09 0.41
CA VAL A 79 -12.26 -18.91 -0.29
C VAL A 79 -11.01 -19.28 -1.08
N VAL A 80 -11.07 -19.19 -2.41
CA VAL A 80 -9.95 -19.49 -3.31
C VAL A 80 -9.21 -18.24 -3.79
N GLY A 81 -9.81 -17.07 -3.61
CA GLY A 81 -9.22 -15.77 -3.93
C GLY A 81 -10.11 -14.65 -3.41
N ALA A 82 -9.59 -13.44 -3.38
CA ALA A 82 -10.34 -12.28 -2.93
C ALA A 82 -9.86 -11.00 -3.62
N ALA A 83 -10.66 -9.94 -3.47
CA ALA A 83 -10.29 -8.59 -3.84
C ALA A 83 -10.76 -7.62 -2.74
N VAL A 84 -9.89 -6.71 -2.34
CA VAL A 84 -10.23 -5.55 -1.52
C VAL A 84 -10.40 -4.38 -2.48
N VAL A 85 -11.60 -3.83 -2.57
CA VAL A 85 -11.91 -2.66 -3.39
C VAL A 85 -12.04 -1.47 -2.47
N SER A 86 -11.24 -0.45 -2.70
CA SER A 86 -11.27 0.79 -1.98
C SER A 86 -11.76 1.94 -2.84
N VAL A 87 -12.56 2.80 -2.23
CA VAL A 87 -13.22 3.91 -2.90
C VAL A 87 -13.10 5.16 -2.03
N PRO A 88 -12.22 6.10 -2.43
CA PRO A 88 -12.17 7.43 -1.84
C PRO A 88 -13.54 8.14 -1.91
N THR A 89 -13.88 8.88 -0.85
CA THR A 89 -15.19 9.55 -0.74
C THR A 89 -15.13 11.07 -0.88
N GLN A 90 -13.95 11.68 -0.74
CA GLN A 90 -13.78 13.13 -0.78
C GLN A 90 -12.85 13.56 -1.91
N ASP A 91 -11.64 13.02 -1.91
CA ASP A 91 -10.67 13.08 -2.99
C ASP A 91 -10.91 11.96 -4.00
N ASN A 92 -10.36 12.11 -5.20
CA ASN A 92 -10.35 11.08 -6.23
C ASN A 92 -11.72 10.39 -6.48
N PRO A 93 -12.85 11.12 -6.56
CA PRO A 93 -14.18 10.50 -6.61
C PRO A 93 -14.45 9.74 -7.91
N HIS A 94 -13.56 9.84 -8.90
CA HIS A 94 -13.61 9.06 -10.14
C HIS A 94 -12.95 7.69 -10.01
N LEU A 95 -12.18 7.42 -8.95
CA LEU A 95 -11.35 6.23 -8.79
C LEU A 95 -12.01 5.14 -7.93
N ALA A 96 -11.71 3.89 -8.29
CA ALA A 96 -11.69 2.76 -7.38
C ALA A 96 -10.31 2.11 -7.44
N GLU A 97 -9.73 1.81 -6.29
CA GLU A 97 -8.49 1.06 -6.17
C GLU A 97 -8.80 -0.36 -5.75
N ALA A 98 -8.04 -1.34 -6.23
CA ALA A 98 -8.22 -2.71 -5.81
C ALA A 98 -6.90 -3.48 -5.72
N GLU A 99 -6.78 -4.26 -4.65
CA GLU A 99 -5.83 -5.35 -4.60
C GLU A 99 -6.61 -6.65 -4.74
N LEU A 100 -6.15 -7.56 -5.60
CA LEU A 100 -6.78 -8.86 -5.78
C LEU A 100 -5.76 -9.98 -5.88
N TRP A 101 -6.13 -11.14 -5.36
CA TRP A 101 -5.25 -12.30 -5.29
C TRP A 101 -6.03 -13.62 -5.41
N VAL A 102 -5.34 -14.64 -5.91
CA VAL A 102 -5.86 -16.01 -6.01
C VAL A 102 -4.84 -16.96 -5.41
N ARG A 103 -5.31 -17.85 -4.54
CA ARG A 103 -4.50 -18.89 -3.90
C ARG A 103 -3.67 -19.63 -4.96
N PRO A 104 -2.37 -19.86 -4.77
CA PRO A 104 -1.50 -20.45 -5.80
C PRO A 104 -2.06 -21.75 -6.43
N ALA A 105 -2.60 -22.65 -5.59
CA ALA A 105 -3.19 -23.92 -6.04
C ALA A 105 -4.44 -23.78 -6.93
N ASP A 106 -5.10 -22.61 -6.92
CA ASP A 106 -6.34 -22.33 -7.64
C ASP A 106 -6.15 -21.38 -8.84
N GLN A 107 -4.92 -20.94 -9.09
CA GLN A 107 -4.59 -20.08 -10.23
C GLN A 107 -4.78 -20.80 -11.58
N GLY A 108 -5.00 -20.03 -12.65
CA GLY A 108 -5.23 -20.58 -14.00
C GLY A 108 -6.60 -21.25 -14.19
N ARG A 109 -7.48 -21.24 -13.18
CA ARG A 109 -8.80 -21.88 -13.20
C ARG A 109 -9.97 -20.89 -13.34
N GLY A 110 -9.69 -19.64 -13.70
CA GLY A 110 -10.70 -18.61 -14.00
C GLY A 110 -11.13 -17.71 -12.84
N ALA A 111 -10.73 -17.99 -11.59
CA ALA A 111 -11.13 -17.17 -10.42
C ALA A 111 -10.68 -15.71 -10.53
N GLY A 112 -9.44 -15.45 -11.00
CA GLY A 112 -8.91 -14.10 -11.16
C GLY A 112 -9.71 -13.26 -12.15
N GLY A 113 -10.16 -13.85 -13.26
CA GLY A 113 -11.02 -13.17 -14.22
C GLY A 113 -12.36 -12.74 -13.62
N LEU A 114 -12.99 -13.62 -12.85
CA LEU A 114 -14.25 -13.33 -12.15
C LEU A 114 -14.08 -12.24 -11.08
N LEU A 115 -12.95 -12.23 -10.37
CA LEU A 115 -12.65 -11.17 -9.40
C LEU A 115 -12.48 -9.82 -10.10
N VAL A 116 -11.77 -9.76 -11.23
CA VAL A 116 -11.66 -8.51 -12.01
C VAL A 116 -13.04 -8.04 -12.48
N ASP A 117 -13.88 -8.93 -13.00
CA ASP A 117 -15.26 -8.59 -13.40
C ASP A 117 -16.06 -8.00 -12.22
N ALA A 118 -15.92 -8.59 -11.03
CA ALA A 118 -16.60 -8.13 -9.82
C ALA A 118 -16.05 -6.79 -9.29
N VAL A 119 -14.73 -6.57 -9.37
CA VAL A 119 -14.09 -5.28 -9.03
C VAL A 119 -14.63 -4.18 -9.94
N GLU A 120 -14.66 -4.40 -11.26
CA GLU A 120 -15.20 -3.41 -12.20
C GLU A 120 -16.71 -3.18 -12.00
N ALA A 121 -17.48 -4.20 -11.61
CA ALA A 121 -18.88 -4.05 -11.28
C ALA A 121 -19.11 -3.22 -10.01
N GLU A 122 -18.31 -3.46 -8.96
CA GLU A 122 -18.33 -2.67 -7.73
C GLU A 122 -17.96 -1.21 -8.00
N ALA A 123 -16.89 -0.97 -8.78
CA ALA A 123 -16.49 0.37 -9.20
C ALA A 123 -17.62 1.11 -9.94
N ARG A 124 -18.31 0.46 -10.89
CA ARG A 124 -19.48 1.06 -11.57
C ARG A 124 -20.64 1.32 -10.62
N ALA A 125 -20.92 0.41 -9.70
CA ALA A 125 -21.98 0.59 -8.69
C ALA A 125 -21.69 1.80 -7.77
N GLU A 126 -20.41 2.09 -7.55
CA GLU A 126 -19.92 3.26 -6.82
C GLU A 126 -19.74 4.50 -7.71
N ALA A 127 -20.20 4.46 -8.96
CA ALA A 127 -20.08 5.53 -9.96
C ALA A 127 -18.63 5.97 -10.25
N ARG A 128 -17.68 5.02 -10.19
CA ARG A 128 -16.27 5.24 -10.50
C ARG A 128 -16.01 4.93 -11.96
N ARG A 129 -15.24 5.80 -12.63
CA ARG A 129 -14.94 5.72 -14.06
C ARG A 129 -13.53 5.21 -14.35
N THR A 130 -12.68 5.08 -13.34
CA THR A 130 -11.31 4.58 -13.48
C THR A 130 -11.03 3.57 -12.37
N VAL A 131 -10.38 2.46 -12.73
CA VAL A 131 -9.95 1.42 -11.79
C VAL A 131 -8.44 1.31 -11.82
N ILE A 132 -7.83 1.35 -10.64
CA ILE A 132 -6.42 1.00 -10.43
C ILE A 132 -6.36 -0.35 -9.73
N VAL A 133 -5.63 -1.31 -10.30
CA VAL A 133 -5.41 -2.64 -9.71
C VAL A 133 -3.93 -2.81 -9.37
N MET A 134 -3.65 -3.25 -8.15
CA MET A 134 -2.32 -3.61 -7.67
C MET A 134 -2.02 -5.09 -7.93
N SER A 135 -0.78 -5.37 -8.33
CA SER A 135 -0.28 -6.75 -8.48
C SER A 135 1.09 -6.90 -7.84
N SER A 136 1.28 -7.94 -7.04
CA SER A 136 2.53 -8.25 -6.35
C SER A 136 3.34 -9.33 -7.09
N HIS A 137 4.64 -9.09 -7.25
CA HIS A 137 5.56 -9.99 -7.95
C HIS A 137 6.86 -10.17 -7.17
N ARG A 138 7.49 -11.32 -7.35
CA ARG A 138 8.92 -11.50 -6.98
C ARG A 138 9.78 -10.52 -7.77
N ASP A 139 10.93 -10.15 -7.20
CA ASP A 139 11.94 -9.41 -7.95
C ASP A 139 12.30 -10.23 -9.20
N PRO A 140 12.08 -9.71 -10.42
CA PRO A 140 12.31 -10.46 -11.64
C PRO A 140 13.76 -10.92 -11.77
N GLY A 141 14.72 -10.14 -11.25
CA GLY A 141 16.15 -10.41 -11.44
C GLY A 141 16.60 -10.25 -12.91
N ASP A 142 17.88 -10.51 -13.15
CA ASP A 142 18.51 -10.24 -14.44
C ASP A 142 18.02 -11.19 -15.54
N GLY A 143 17.72 -10.63 -16.72
CA GLY A 143 17.40 -11.40 -17.92
C GLY A 143 15.98 -11.97 -17.98
N VAL A 144 15.14 -11.74 -16.98
CA VAL A 144 13.72 -12.10 -17.03
C VAL A 144 12.96 -11.09 -17.90
N PRO A 145 12.20 -11.53 -18.92
CA PRO A 145 11.39 -10.62 -19.73
C PRO A 145 10.33 -9.89 -18.89
N GLN A 146 10.29 -8.56 -19.03
CA GLN A 146 9.36 -7.69 -18.30
C GLN A 146 8.38 -7.00 -19.24
N HIS A 147 7.17 -6.74 -18.75
CA HIS A 147 6.28 -5.74 -19.33
C HIS A 147 6.61 -4.38 -18.70
N PRO A 148 7.04 -3.39 -19.50
CA PRO A 148 7.49 -2.11 -18.98
C PRO A 148 6.30 -1.24 -18.53
N ALA A 149 6.53 -0.38 -17.54
CA ALA A 149 5.60 0.69 -17.21
C ALA A 149 5.52 1.70 -18.36
N ALA A 150 4.37 2.37 -18.52
CA ALA A 150 4.16 3.39 -19.55
C ALA A 150 5.15 4.55 -19.43
N GLY A 151 5.51 4.94 -18.20
CA GLY A 151 6.52 5.96 -17.91
C GLY A 151 7.97 5.57 -18.24
N GLY A 152 8.22 4.31 -18.63
CA GLY A 152 9.53 3.83 -19.07
C GLY A 152 10.51 3.44 -17.95
N THR A 153 10.14 3.63 -16.68
CA THR A 153 10.94 3.19 -15.54
C THR A 153 10.32 1.95 -14.93
N GLY A 154 11.09 0.86 -14.92
CA GLY A 154 10.65 -0.38 -14.30
C GLY A 154 9.77 -1.28 -15.15
N GLY A 155 9.45 -2.43 -14.60
CA GLY A 155 8.60 -3.43 -15.23
C GLY A 155 8.29 -4.60 -14.31
N VAL A 156 7.22 -5.31 -14.65
CA VAL A 156 6.78 -6.53 -13.97
C VAL A 156 7.02 -7.75 -14.85
N PRO A 157 7.19 -8.96 -14.31
CA PRO A 157 7.43 -10.16 -15.12
C PRO A 157 6.32 -10.35 -16.18
N ALA A 158 6.71 -10.37 -17.47
CA ALA A 158 5.76 -10.44 -18.58
C ALA A 158 4.99 -11.78 -18.62
N ALA A 159 5.63 -12.84 -18.13
CA ALA A 159 5.07 -14.19 -18.06
C ALA A 159 4.31 -14.46 -16.75
N ASP A 160 4.12 -13.47 -15.88
CA ASP A 160 3.28 -13.65 -14.70
C ASP A 160 1.79 -13.76 -15.07
N GLY A 161 1.03 -14.53 -14.28
CA GLY A 161 -0.40 -14.74 -14.49
C GLY A 161 -1.24 -13.47 -14.31
N GLY A 162 -0.92 -12.67 -13.29
CA GLY A 162 -1.54 -11.38 -13.03
C GLY A 162 -1.24 -10.37 -14.14
N THR A 163 0.02 -10.32 -14.59
CA THR A 163 0.43 -9.48 -15.74
C THR A 163 -0.36 -9.81 -17.00
N ARG A 164 -0.44 -11.09 -17.39
CA ARG A 164 -1.22 -11.49 -18.57
C ARG A 164 -2.71 -11.20 -18.43
N LEU A 165 -3.26 -11.37 -17.23
CA LEU A 165 -4.67 -11.08 -16.98
C LEU A 165 -4.96 -9.59 -17.12
N ALA A 166 -4.17 -8.72 -16.49
CA ALA A 166 -4.33 -7.27 -16.57
C ALA A 166 -4.30 -6.79 -18.03
N LEU A 167 -3.31 -7.24 -18.81
CA LEU A 167 -3.18 -6.93 -20.24
C LEU A 167 -4.37 -7.45 -21.06
N ALA A 168 -4.80 -8.69 -20.83
CA ALA A 168 -5.96 -9.26 -21.52
C ALA A 168 -7.28 -8.53 -21.20
N ARG A 169 -7.34 -7.85 -20.05
CA ARG A 169 -8.47 -7.01 -19.64
C ARG A 169 -8.30 -5.54 -20.03
N GLY A 170 -7.24 -5.19 -20.77
CA GLY A 170 -7.01 -3.84 -21.28
C GLY A 170 -6.54 -2.83 -20.23
N TYR A 171 -5.97 -3.29 -19.12
CA TYR A 171 -5.28 -2.42 -18.18
C TYR A 171 -3.88 -2.08 -18.71
N GLY A 172 -3.50 -0.81 -18.60
CA GLY A 172 -2.13 -0.35 -18.82
C GLY A 172 -1.32 -0.38 -17.53
N LEU A 173 -0.04 -0.72 -17.59
CA LEU A 173 0.86 -0.60 -16.45
C LEU A 173 1.35 0.84 -16.34
N SER A 174 0.83 1.59 -15.37
CA SER A 174 1.16 3.01 -15.19
C SER A 174 2.44 3.19 -14.38
N GLN A 175 2.53 2.50 -13.23
CA GLN A 175 3.67 2.62 -12.33
C GLN A 175 4.15 1.26 -11.82
N VAL A 176 5.44 1.16 -11.53
CA VAL A 176 6.01 0.02 -10.80
C VAL A 176 6.67 0.52 -9.53
N GLU A 177 6.36 -0.11 -8.41
CA GLU A 177 7.04 0.11 -7.15
C GLU A 177 8.04 -1.02 -6.87
N ARG A 178 9.20 -0.67 -6.32
CA ARG A 178 10.15 -1.63 -5.76
C ARG A 178 9.74 -1.94 -4.32
N PHE A 179 9.43 -3.21 -4.05
CA PHE A 179 9.29 -3.73 -2.70
C PHE A 179 10.66 -4.13 -2.15
N SER A 180 11.07 -3.54 -1.03
CA SER A 180 12.36 -3.83 -0.36
C SER A 180 12.17 -4.22 1.10
N THR A 181 13.09 -5.04 1.60
CA THR A 181 13.13 -5.50 2.99
C THR A 181 14.44 -5.06 3.65
N PHE A 182 14.38 -4.80 4.95
CA PHE A 182 15.51 -4.46 5.79
C PHE A 182 15.52 -5.33 7.05
N ASP A 183 16.64 -6.00 7.30
CA ASP A 183 16.79 -6.93 8.42
C ASP A 183 17.18 -6.23 9.72
N LEU A 184 16.58 -6.69 10.81
CA LEU A 184 16.82 -6.26 12.19
C LEU A 184 17.04 -7.48 13.12
N PRO A 185 17.75 -7.31 14.26
CA PRO A 185 18.46 -6.10 14.68
C PRO A 185 19.65 -5.79 13.75
N LEU A 186 20.11 -4.53 13.75
CA LEU A 186 21.18 -4.06 12.86
C LEU A 186 22.48 -4.86 13.05
N GLY A 187 22.75 -5.28 14.30
CA GLY A 187 24.04 -5.81 14.71
C GLY A 187 25.13 -4.72 14.77
N PRO A 188 26.24 -4.95 15.49
CA PRO A 188 27.15 -3.87 15.87
C PRO A 188 27.74 -3.06 14.70
N ALA A 189 28.10 -3.73 13.61
CA ALA A 189 28.68 -3.08 12.44
C ALA A 189 27.67 -2.14 11.75
N ARG A 190 26.47 -2.64 11.45
CA ARG A 190 25.44 -1.83 10.79
C ARG A 190 24.92 -0.73 11.71
N THR A 191 24.80 -0.97 13.02
CA THR A 191 24.50 0.10 13.99
C THR A 191 25.53 1.23 13.89
N ALA A 192 26.82 0.91 13.80
CA ALA A 192 27.86 1.91 13.62
C ALA A 192 27.74 2.64 12.28
N ASP A 193 27.37 1.94 11.19
CA ASP A 193 27.19 2.53 9.86
C ASP A 193 26.01 3.50 9.83
N VAL A 194 24.86 3.09 10.38
CA VAL A 194 23.66 3.93 10.51
C VAL A 194 23.95 5.16 11.37
N ARG A 195 24.69 5.01 12.49
CA ARG A 195 25.12 6.16 13.31
C ARG A 195 26.02 7.12 12.55
N ARG A 196 26.99 6.61 11.78
CA ARG A 196 27.85 7.47 10.94
C ARG A 196 27.05 8.22 9.88
N ALA A 197 26.07 7.56 9.24
CA ALA A 197 25.17 8.19 8.28
C ALA A 197 24.28 9.25 8.94
N HIS A 198 23.76 8.96 10.14
CA HIS A 198 23.00 9.89 10.96
C HIS A 198 23.81 11.14 11.29
N ASP A 199 25.00 10.98 11.86
CA ASP A 199 25.85 12.09 12.26
C ASP A 199 26.26 12.96 11.06
N ALA A 200 26.51 12.34 9.90
CA ALA A 200 26.80 13.07 8.67
C ALA A 200 25.59 13.85 8.14
N ALA A 201 24.38 13.26 8.21
CA ALA A 201 23.16 13.96 7.84
C ALA A 201 22.84 15.11 8.80
N ALA A 202 23.02 14.91 10.11
CA ALA A 202 22.83 15.93 11.14
C ALA A 202 23.79 17.12 10.95
N ARG A 203 25.07 16.85 10.65
CA ARG A 203 26.05 17.90 10.33
C ARG A 203 25.69 18.69 9.08
N ALA A 204 25.15 18.02 8.06
CA ALA A 204 24.74 18.67 6.81
C ALA A 204 23.46 19.49 6.96
N ALA A 205 22.52 19.03 7.80
CA ALA A 205 21.33 19.79 8.15
C ALA A 205 21.72 21.06 8.91
N GLY A 206 22.61 20.94 9.90
CA GLY A 206 23.05 22.06 10.72
C GLY A 206 22.06 22.40 11.84
N PRO A 207 22.32 23.48 12.60
CA PRO A 207 21.57 23.82 13.81
C PRO A 207 20.13 24.30 13.56
N ASP A 208 19.80 24.65 12.31
CA ASP A 208 18.48 25.15 11.92
C ASP A 208 17.42 24.03 11.83
N TYR A 209 17.81 22.77 12.03
CA TYR A 209 16.92 21.61 11.95
C TYR A 209 16.98 20.77 13.22
N ALA A 210 15.84 20.59 13.87
CA ALA A 210 15.71 19.81 15.10
C ALA A 210 14.82 18.58 14.88
N LEU A 211 15.26 17.42 15.36
CA LEU A 211 14.46 16.19 15.33
C LEU A 211 13.41 16.17 16.44
N LEU A 212 12.24 15.66 16.10
CA LEU A 212 11.14 15.34 17.01
C LEU A 212 10.73 13.89 16.75
N ALA A 213 10.21 13.21 17.77
CA ALA A 213 9.75 11.84 17.61
C ALA A 213 8.62 11.50 18.58
N TRP A 214 7.64 10.74 18.12
CA TRP A 214 6.53 10.25 18.94
C TRP A 214 6.09 8.84 18.49
N THR A 215 5.33 8.16 19.34
CA THR A 215 4.75 6.83 19.08
C THR A 215 3.27 6.87 19.38
N GLY A 216 2.45 6.25 18.53
CA GLY A 216 1.00 6.35 18.59
C GLY A 216 0.48 7.60 17.88
N PRO A 217 -0.67 8.14 18.31
CA PRO A 217 -1.29 9.29 17.67
C PRO A 217 -0.39 10.52 17.63
N THR A 218 -0.60 11.34 16.61
CA THR A 218 0.05 12.65 16.45
C THR A 218 -0.33 13.55 17.62
N PRO A 219 0.65 14.16 18.33
CA PRO A 219 0.38 15.14 19.37
C PRO A 219 -0.47 16.30 18.86
N GLU A 220 -1.38 16.81 19.69
CA GLU A 220 -2.37 17.83 19.33
C GLU A 220 -1.71 19.07 18.73
N GLU A 221 -0.57 19.49 19.28
CA GLU A 221 0.23 20.63 18.80
C GLU A 221 0.90 20.42 17.43
N HIS A 222 0.83 19.22 16.85
CA HIS A 222 1.46 18.87 15.57
C HIS A 222 0.45 18.48 14.49
N LEU A 223 -0.85 18.42 14.80
CA LEU A 223 -1.87 17.97 13.85
C LEU A 223 -1.93 18.83 12.59
N ASP A 224 -1.98 20.16 12.73
CA ASP A 224 -2.04 21.07 11.58
C ASP A 224 -0.77 21.00 10.72
N GLN A 225 0.40 20.88 11.35
CA GLN A 225 1.67 20.79 10.63
C GLN A 225 1.82 19.44 9.93
N MET A 226 1.36 18.35 10.54
CA MET A 226 1.31 17.03 9.90
C MET A 226 0.31 16.99 8.75
N ALA A 227 -0.84 17.66 8.87
CA ALA A 227 -1.80 17.80 7.79
C ALA A 227 -1.18 18.53 6.59
N ALA A 228 -0.49 19.65 6.84
CA ALA A 228 0.23 20.38 5.80
C ALA A 228 1.32 19.53 5.11
N LEU A 229 2.04 18.71 5.87
CA LEU A 229 3.02 17.78 5.30
C LEU A 229 2.37 16.68 4.46
N ARG A 230 1.28 16.06 4.93
CA ARG A 230 0.58 15.00 4.19
C ARG A 230 -0.05 15.51 2.90
N ALA A 231 -0.67 16.70 2.91
CA ALA A 231 -1.17 17.33 1.69
C ALA A 231 -0.08 17.48 0.62
N ARG A 232 1.15 17.82 1.03
CA ARG A 232 2.29 17.92 0.10
C ARG A 232 2.71 16.59 -0.51
N MET A 233 2.41 15.43 0.09
CA MET A 233 2.82 14.14 -0.48
C MET A 233 2.22 13.91 -1.86
N SER A 234 0.95 14.26 -2.06
CA SER A 234 0.26 14.14 -3.35
C SER A 234 0.88 14.96 -4.48
N THR A 235 1.71 15.96 -4.17
CA THR A 235 2.39 16.84 -5.15
C THR A 235 3.90 16.63 -5.22
N ASP A 236 4.53 16.18 -4.13
CA ASP A 236 5.99 16.05 -4.01
C ASP A 236 6.51 14.61 -4.25
N VAL A 237 5.63 13.60 -4.26
CA VAL A 237 5.95 12.19 -4.50
C VAL A 237 5.56 11.78 -5.93
N PRO A 238 6.42 11.06 -6.68
CA PRO A 238 6.08 10.61 -8.03
C PRO A 238 4.90 9.62 -8.07
N THR A 239 3.85 9.95 -8.81
CA THR A 239 2.67 9.10 -9.06
C THR A 239 2.57 8.61 -10.51
N ALA A 240 3.59 8.87 -11.33
CA ALA A 240 3.61 8.57 -12.77
C ALA A 240 2.38 9.15 -13.51
N ASP A 241 1.71 8.34 -14.33
CA ASP A 241 0.47 8.65 -15.06
C ASP A 241 -0.80 8.17 -14.35
N LEU A 242 -0.69 7.80 -13.06
CA LEU A 242 -1.87 7.47 -12.25
C LEU A 242 -2.80 8.67 -12.16
N ALA A 243 -4.10 8.43 -12.31
CA ALA A 243 -5.13 9.47 -12.31
C ALA A 243 -5.48 9.94 -10.88
N LEU A 244 -4.46 10.29 -10.08
CA LEU A 244 -4.57 10.76 -8.71
C LEU A 244 -4.59 12.30 -8.65
N ASP A 245 -5.62 12.85 -8.01
CA ASP A 245 -5.78 14.26 -7.65
C ASP A 245 -5.10 14.59 -6.30
N GLU A 246 -4.89 15.88 -6.05
CA GLU A 246 -4.38 16.39 -4.76
C GLU A 246 -5.32 16.02 -3.61
N GLU A 247 -4.75 15.49 -2.52
CA GLU A 247 -5.50 15.11 -1.34
C GLU A 247 -5.56 16.26 -0.33
N PRO A 248 -6.75 16.78 0.01
CA PRO A 248 -6.87 17.75 1.07
C PRO A 248 -6.67 17.08 2.44
N TRP A 249 -5.74 17.60 3.23
CA TRP A 249 -5.49 17.16 4.60
C TRP A 249 -5.71 18.30 5.58
N ASP A 250 -6.52 18.04 6.61
CA ASP A 250 -6.68 18.88 7.80
C ASP A 250 -6.35 18.08 9.07
N ALA A 251 -6.33 18.77 10.22
CA ALA A 251 -6.06 18.13 11.51
C ALA A 251 -7.04 16.99 11.84
N GLU A 252 -8.31 17.08 11.41
CA GLU A 252 -9.29 16.04 11.70
C GLU A 252 -9.06 14.79 10.84
N ARG A 253 -8.64 14.94 9.58
CA ARG A 253 -8.18 13.82 8.73
C ARG A 253 -6.94 13.16 9.33
N VAL A 254 -6.01 13.93 9.92
CA VAL A 254 -4.87 13.35 10.67
C VAL A 254 -5.37 12.56 11.89
N ARG A 255 -6.28 13.11 12.71
CA ARG A 255 -6.85 12.37 13.85
C ARG A 255 -7.63 11.12 13.42
N ALA A 256 -8.33 11.17 12.29
CA ALA A 256 -9.04 10.02 11.73
C ALA A 256 -8.05 8.94 11.29
N HIS A 257 -7.01 9.30 10.55
CA HIS A 257 -5.95 8.39 10.14
C HIS A 257 -5.26 7.73 11.35
N ASP A 258 -4.89 8.49 12.38
CA ASP A 258 -4.27 7.95 13.59
C ASP A 258 -5.20 6.96 14.35
N ARG A 259 -6.51 7.23 14.36
CA ARG A 259 -7.52 6.30 14.91
C ARG A 259 -7.63 5.04 14.06
N GLU A 260 -7.66 5.18 12.74
CA GLU A 260 -7.74 4.05 11.81
C GLU A 260 -6.52 3.13 11.93
N THR A 261 -5.30 3.67 12.02
CA THR A 261 -4.08 2.89 12.30
C THR A 261 -4.22 2.11 13.62
N ALA A 262 -4.74 2.74 14.68
CA ALA A 262 -4.96 2.07 15.96
C ALA A 262 -6.04 0.98 15.89
N ASP A 263 -7.16 1.24 15.21
CA ASP A 263 -8.29 0.31 15.04
C ASP A 263 -7.90 -0.90 14.17
N GLN A 264 -6.96 -0.73 13.23
CA GLN A 264 -6.33 -1.83 12.49
C GLN A 264 -5.38 -2.67 13.35
N GLY A 265 -5.18 -2.31 14.63
CA GLY A 265 -4.28 -3.02 15.54
C GLY A 265 -2.80 -2.70 15.32
N LYS A 266 -2.49 -1.57 14.69
CA LYS A 266 -1.11 -1.12 14.43
C LYS A 266 -0.67 -0.05 15.42
N VAL A 267 0.64 0.20 15.45
CA VAL A 267 1.26 1.31 16.18
C VAL A 267 2.17 2.06 15.22
N ALA A 268 1.94 3.36 15.07
CA ALA A 268 2.84 4.24 14.33
C ALA A 268 4.00 4.72 15.22
N ALA A 269 5.21 4.74 14.66
CA ALA A 269 6.37 5.41 15.21
C ALA A 269 6.82 6.47 14.20
N VAL A 270 6.79 7.74 14.61
CA VAL A 270 7.06 8.88 13.74
C VAL A 270 8.34 9.59 14.16
N VAL A 271 9.14 10.00 13.19
CA VAL A 271 10.23 10.97 13.36
C VAL A 271 9.99 12.13 12.40
N ALA A 272 10.04 13.35 12.90
CA ALA A 272 9.87 14.57 12.13
C ALA A 272 11.06 15.52 12.33
N VAL A 273 11.23 16.46 11.40
CA VAL A 273 12.18 17.57 11.49
C VAL A 273 11.42 18.87 11.57
N ARG A 274 11.71 19.65 12.60
CA ARG A 274 11.32 21.06 12.72
C ARG A 274 12.44 21.95 12.17
N HIS A 275 12.10 22.89 11.31
CA HIS A 275 12.96 24.01 10.98
C HIS A 275 12.90 25.07 12.09
N VAL A 276 13.98 25.23 12.84
CA VAL A 276 14.04 26.06 14.06
C VAL A 276 13.70 27.53 13.80
N PRO A 277 14.23 28.20 12.75
CA PRO A 277 13.92 29.61 12.50
C PRO A 277 12.44 29.91 12.23
N SER A 278 11.72 29.03 11.54
CA SER A 278 10.29 29.23 11.24
C SER A 278 9.34 28.56 12.24
N GLY A 279 9.80 27.48 12.90
CA GLY A 279 8.99 26.65 13.77
C GLY A 279 8.21 25.55 13.05
N ASP A 280 8.31 25.45 11.72
CA ASP A 280 7.54 24.52 10.90
C ASP A 280 8.10 23.09 10.91
N LEU A 281 7.23 22.09 10.82
CA LEU A 281 7.66 20.75 10.42
C LEU A 281 7.90 20.73 8.90
N VAL A 282 9.06 20.22 8.50
CA VAL A 282 9.55 20.29 7.11
C VAL A 282 9.94 18.93 6.53
N ALA A 283 10.03 17.92 7.38
CA ALA A 283 10.22 16.54 6.95
C ALA A 283 9.63 15.57 7.99
N PHE A 284 9.23 14.40 7.55
CA PHE A 284 8.82 13.32 8.44
C PHE A 284 9.05 11.95 7.82
N THR A 285 9.05 10.93 8.67
CA THR A 285 9.00 9.52 8.29
C THR A 285 8.11 8.78 9.27
N VAL A 286 7.34 7.81 8.78
CA VAL A 286 6.44 6.97 9.60
C VAL A 286 6.75 5.50 9.40
N VAL A 287 6.80 4.76 10.50
CA VAL A 287 6.84 3.30 10.48
C VAL A 287 5.66 2.77 11.27
N GLU A 288 4.92 1.83 10.71
CA GLU A 288 3.80 1.17 11.38
C GLU A 288 4.10 -0.30 11.67
N GLY A 289 3.84 -0.75 12.89
CA GLY A 289 4.01 -2.14 13.31
C GLY A 289 2.69 -2.76 13.77
N PRO A 290 2.25 -3.91 13.23
CA PRO A 290 1.10 -4.65 13.76
C PRO A 290 1.41 -5.18 15.16
N ARG A 291 0.47 -5.02 16.11
CA ARG A 291 0.63 -5.55 17.47
C ARG A 291 0.63 -7.08 17.52
N THR A 292 0.00 -7.72 16.54
CA THR A 292 -0.12 -9.18 16.44
C THR A 292 1.08 -9.85 15.77
N LEU A 293 2.00 -9.06 15.19
CA LEU A 293 3.15 -9.55 14.44
C LEU A 293 4.39 -8.68 14.78
N PRO A 294 4.89 -8.75 16.03
CA PRO A 294 5.92 -7.83 16.54
C PRO A 294 7.28 -7.96 15.82
N GLU A 295 7.50 -9.02 15.05
CA GLU A 295 8.67 -9.23 14.22
C GLU A 295 8.67 -8.48 12.88
N VAL A 296 7.56 -7.79 12.55
CA VAL A 296 7.35 -7.10 11.28
C VAL A 296 6.96 -5.63 11.50
N ALA A 297 7.47 -4.75 10.64
CA ALA A 297 6.97 -3.39 10.51
C ALA A 297 7.05 -2.91 9.06
N TYR A 298 6.35 -1.82 8.77
CA TYR A 298 6.24 -1.23 7.45
C TYR A 298 6.68 0.22 7.51
N GLN A 299 7.76 0.55 6.82
CA GLN A 299 8.13 1.92 6.52
C GLN A 299 7.14 2.46 5.49
N GLN A 300 6.29 3.36 5.98
CA GLN A 300 5.32 4.13 5.21
C GLN A 300 6.02 5.37 4.65
N ASP A 301 5.28 6.47 4.60
CA ASP A 301 5.67 7.80 4.19
C ASP A 301 7.05 8.25 4.66
N THR A 302 7.81 8.85 3.74
CA THR A 302 8.95 9.72 4.04
C THR A 302 8.87 10.93 3.11
N LEU A 303 8.76 12.12 3.69
CA LEU A 303 8.68 13.37 2.93
C LEU A 303 9.71 14.38 3.42
N VAL A 304 10.27 15.13 2.48
CA VAL A 304 10.96 16.40 2.73
C VAL A 304 10.35 17.44 1.80
N VAL A 305 9.76 18.50 2.37
CA VAL A 305 9.14 19.55 1.56
C VAL A 305 10.16 20.22 0.65
N ALA A 306 9.74 20.57 -0.58
CA ALA A 306 10.62 21.08 -1.63
C ALA A 306 11.61 22.17 -1.18
N GLY A 307 11.15 23.17 -0.41
CA GLY A 307 11.98 24.29 0.06
C GLY A 307 13.10 23.94 1.04
N HIS A 308 13.07 22.74 1.63
CA HIS A 308 14.07 22.27 2.59
C HIS A 308 14.90 21.07 2.08
N ARG A 309 14.73 20.69 0.80
CA ARG A 309 15.56 19.67 0.15
C ARG A 309 17.02 20.14 0.04
N GLY A 310 17.95 19.20 -0.16
CA GLY A 310 19.40 19.48 -0.22
C GLY A 310 20.13 19.44 1.13
N HIS A 311 19.42 19.43 2.25
CA HIS A 311 20.00 19.41 3.62
C HIS A 311 20.12 17.99 4.22
N ARG A 312 20.01 16.94 3.38
CA ARG A 312 20.03 15.52 3.79
C ARG A 312 18.96 15.11 4.81
N LEU A 313 17.85 15.85 4.91
CA LEU A 313 16.80 15.59 5.91
C LEU A 313 16.14 14.22 5.77
N GLY A 314 15.98 13.71 4.55
CA GLY A 314 15.46 12.35 4.32
C GLY A 314 16.35 11.27 4.95
N MET A 315 17.67 11.39 4.79
CA MET A 315 18.63 10.50 5.46
C MET A 315 18.61 10.69 6.97
N LEU A 316 18.46 11.93 7.45
CA LEU A 316 18.40 12.25 8.87
C LEU A 316 17.21 11.57 9.56
N VAL A 317 15.99 11.72 9.02
CA VAL A 317 14.79 11.10 9.61
C VAL A 317 14.84 9.58 9.55
N LYS A 318 15.28 8.99 8.43
CA LYS A 318 15.32 7.52 8.29
C LYS A 318 16.36 6.87 9.21
N THR A 319 17.55 7.46 9.33
CA THR A 319 18.56 6.95 10.27
C THR A 319 18.13 7.10 11.72
N ALA A 320 17.52 8.24 12.09
CA ALA A 320 16.96 8.44 13.43
C ALA A 320 15.85 7.43 13.72
N GLN A 321 14.97 7.17 12.76
CA GLN A 321 13.91 6.17 12.87
C GLN A 321 14.48 4.76 13.06
N LEU A 322 15.44 4.32 12.23
CA LEU A 322 16.05 2.98 12.36
C LEU A 322 16.69 2.77 13.74
N LEU A 323 17.43 3.76 14.25
CA LEU A 323 18.04 3.68 15.59
C LEU A 323 16.99 3.67 16.70
N ARG A 324 15.87 4.37 16.50
CA ARG A 324 14.74 4.42 17.44
C ARG A 324 13.95 3.11 17.45
N LEU A 325 13.77 2.46 16.30
CA LEU A 325 13.05 1.20 16.18
C LEU A 325 13.74 0.07 16.96
N GLU A 326 15.09 -0.02 16.94
CA GLU A 326 15.81 -1.01 17.75
C GLU A 326 15.48 -0.93 19.25
N ALA A 327 15.23 0.28 19.76
CA ALA A 327 14.87 0.50 21.15
C ALA A 327 13.36 0.29 21.41
N LEU A 328 12.50 0.70 20.47
CA LEU A 328 11.05 0.63 20.63
C LEU A 328 10.51 -0.79 20.46
N TRP A 329 10.99 -1.52 19.46
CA TRP A 329 10.47 -2.82 19.05
C TRP A 329 11.61 -3.85 18.98
N PRO A 330 12.05 -4.38 20.14
CA PRO A 330 13.20 -5.29 20.22
C PRO A 330 12.97 -6.65 19.52
N GLU A 331 11.71 -7.00 19.24
CA GLU A 331 11.34 -8.22 18.52
C GLU A 331 11.38 -8.05 17.00
N LEU A 332 11.43 -6.81 16.49
CA LEU A 332 11.39 -6.49 15.06
C LEU A 332 12.54 -7.17 14.32
N ARG A 333 12.20 -7.92 13.27
CA ARG A 333 13.15 -8.65 12.43
C ARG A 333 13.18 -8.14 11.01
N ARG A 334 12.04 -7.70 10.47
CA ARG A 334 11.93 -7.28 9.07
C ARG A 334 11.13 -5.99 8.96
N LEU A 335 11.75 -5.00 8.34
CA LEU A 335 11.13 -3.72 7.98
C LEU A 335 10.93 -3.69 6.47
N HIS A 336 9.68 -3.56 6.04
CA HIS A 336 9.28 -3.55 4.63
C HIS A 336 9.01 -2.14 4.13
N THR A 337 9.24 -1.87 2.84
CA THR A 337 8.88 -0.60 2.22
C THR A 337 8.64 -0.77 0.73
N TRP A 338 7.81 0.09 0.17
CA TRP A 338 7.54 0.18 -1.27
C TRP A 338 7.85 1.60 -1.74
N ASN A 339 8.48 1.70 -2.91
CA ASN A 339 8.77 3.00 -3.52
C ASN A 339 8.61 2.90 -5.03
N ALA A 340 7.91 3.85 -5.64
CA ALA A 340 7.93 4.12 -7.08
C ALA A 340 9.35 3.99 -7.65
N GLN A 341 9.51 3.24 -8.73
CA GLN A 341 10.81 2.99 -9.33
C GLN A 341 11.42 4.24 -9.97
N GLU A 342 10.61 5.27 -10.27
CA GLU A 342 11.06 6.60 -10.69
C GLU A 342 11.65 7.44 -9.55
N ASN A 343 11.42 7.05 -8.28
CA ASN A 343 11.89 7.81 -7.12
C ASN A 343 13.34 7.47 -6.77
N ASP A 344 14.26 7.81 -7.67
CA ASP A 344 15.71 7.55 -7.54
C ASP A 344 16.29 8.06 -6.22
N HIS A 345 15.81 9.21 -5.73
CA HIS A 345 16.29 9.79 -4.49
C HIS A 345 15.97 8.90 -3.27
N MET A 346 14.72 8.47 -3.13
CA MET A 346 14.33 7.59 -2.02
C MET A 346 14.96 6.21 -2.13
N LEU A 347 15.06 5.66 -3.34
CA LEU A 347 15.75 4.40 -3.59
C LEU A 347 17.23 4.48 -3.20
N ALA A 348 17.92 5.58 -3.54
CA ALA A 348 19.32 5.78 -3.16
C ALA A 348 19.51 5.83 -1.64
N ILE A 349 18.59 6.47 -0.90
CA ILE A 349 18.62 6.45 0.58
C ILE A 349 18.44 5.02 1.11
N ASN A 350 17.46 4.29 0.60
CA ASN A 350 17.18 2.92 1.06
C ASN A 350 18.36 1.97 0.80
N VAL A 351 18.95 2.03 -0.39
CA VAL A 351 20.13 1.25 -0.75
C VAL A 351 21.31 1.61 0.14
N ALA A 352 21.56 2.91 0.38
CA ALA A 352 22.65 3.36 1.24
C ALA A 352 22.48 2.91 2.71
N LEU A 353 21.23 2.77 3.18
CA LEU A 353 20.95 2.23 4.51
C LEU A 353 21.08 0.70 4.56
N GLY A 354 20.93 0.02 3.42
CA GLY A 354 21.08 -1.43 3.30
C GLY A 354 19.75 -2.19 3.20
N PHE A 355 18.70 -1.55 2.68
CA PHE A 355 17.49 -2.25 2.20
C PHE A 355 17.83 -3.07 0.96
N THR A 356 17.26 -4.27 0.86
CA THR A 356 17.45 -5.17 -0.28
C THR A 356 16.14 -5.35 -1.05
N PRO A 357 16.16 -5.34 -2.39
CA PRO A 357 14.99 -5.65 -3.20
C PRO A 357 14.43 -7.04 -2.85
N THR A 358 13.11 -7.15 -2.75
CA THR A 358 12.38 -8.39 -2.46
C THR A 358 11.36 -8.70 -3.55
N GLY A 359 10.72 -7.66 -4.08
CA GLY A 359 9.64 -7.78 -5.06
C GLY A 359 9.46 -6.51 -5.88
N VAL A 360 8.48 -6.58 -6.77
CA VAL A 360 7.93 -5.39 -7.43
C VAL A 360 6.41 -5.43 -7.36
N MET A 361 5.80 -4.26 -7.25
CA MET A 361 4.36 -4.10 -7.32
C MET A 361 4.00 -3.30 -8.57
N GLY A 362 3.12 -3.84 -9.41
CA GLY A 362 2.60 -3.13 -10.59
C GLY A 362 1.27 -2.45 -10.28
N MET A 363 1.18 -1.16 -10.61
CA MET A 363 -0.04 -0.35 -10.56
C MET A 363 -0.66 -0.29 -11.97
N TRP A 364 -1.78 -0.97 -12.15
CA TRP A 364 -2.45 -1.13 -13.43
C TRP A 364 -3.68 -0.26 -13.52
N GLN A 365 -3.79 0.60 -14.52
CA GLN A 365 -4.91 1.53 -14.67
C GLN A 365 -5.79 1.20 -15.88
N ARG A 366 -7.09 1.37 -15.73
CA ARG A 366 -8.06 1.30 -16.82
C ARG A 366 -9.23 2.24 -16.59
N ASP A 367 -9.62 2.99 -17.61
CA ASP A 367 -10.91 3.68 -17.64
C ASP A 367 -12.02 2.70 -17.99
N LEU A 368 -13.08 2.73 -17.19
CA LEU A 368 -14.31 1.99 -17.45
C LEU A 368 -15.13 2.80 -18.47
N PRO A 369 -15.50 2.22 -19.62
CA PRO A 369 -16.35 2.92 -20.56
C PRO A 369 -17.67 3.28 -19.88
N ASP A 370 -18.16 4.50 -20.13
CA ASP A 370 -19.47 4.94 -19.67
C ASP A 370 -20.50 3.90 -20.10
N GLY A 371 -21.31 3.44 -19.16
CA GLY A 371 -22.43 2.56 -19.42
C GLY A 371 -23.53 3.30 -20.18
N SER A 372 -23.27 3.80 -21.38
CA SER A 372 -24.35 4.08 -22.31
C SER A 372 -24.96 2.73 -22.65
N ALA A 373 -26.14 2.48 -22.09
CA ALA A 373 -27.02 1.43 -22.52
C ALA A 373 -27.00 1.39 -24.06
N GLY A 374 -26.63 0.24 -24.63
CA GLY A 374 -26.81 -0.02 -26.04
C GLY A 374 -28.29 0.09 -26.35
N ALA A 375 -28.72 1.29 -26.74
CA ALA A 375 -29.89 1.48 -27.56
C ALA A 375 -29.47 1.06 -28.97
N ASP A 376 -29.42 -0.25 -29.21
CA ASP A 376 -29.57 -0.80 -30.56
C ASP A 376 -31.02 -0.56 -30.98
N GLY A 377 -31.27 0.69 -31.35
CA GLY A 377 -32.40 1.12 -32.15
C GLY A 377 -31.89 1.52 -33.51
N ASP A 378 -31.67 0.55 -34.40
CA ASP A 378 -31.71 0.79 -35.84
C ASP A 378 -32.39 -0.41 -36.51
N VAL A 379 -33.71 -0.33 -36.63
CA VAL A 379 -34.42 -0.10 -37.91
C VAL A 379 -34.39 -1.35 -38.79
N LEU A 380 -35.46 -2.15 -38.64
CA LEU A 380 -36.01 -2.96 -39.71
C LEU A 380 -36.28 -2.06 -40.92
N ARG A 381 -35.50 -2.26 -41.99
CA ARG A 381 -35.95 -2.02 -43.35
C ARG A 381 -36.42 -3.35 -43.91
N GLU A 382 -37.74 -3.49 -44.07
CA GLU A 382 -38.40 -3.90 -45.31
C GLU A 382 -39.82 -3.32 -45.34
#